data_AF-A0A7Y5GRZ9-F1
#
_entry.id   AF-A0A7Y5GRZ9-F1
#
_cell.length_a   1.000
_cell.length_b   1.000
_cell.length_c   1.000
_cell.angle_alpha   90.00
_cell.angle_beta   90.00
_cell.angle_gamma   90.00
#
_symmetry.space_group_name_H-M   'P 1'
#
loop_
_entity.id
_entity.type
_entity.pdbx_description
1 polymer ?
#
loop_
_entity_poly.entity_id
_entity_poly.type
_entity_poly.pdbx_seq_one_letter_code
_entity_poly.pdbx_strand_id
1 'polypeptide(L)'
;MSSKAQAILWYGVAIVMAVWTMFDFYAMRAVLGVLALIMGTLMWIKHRMIRRELNLTENELESWRTQLIDATPVILEMSQAKRPVTEIAEEVEKKLGLPREVTLKYIIALGRYQEQSG
;
A
#
# COMPACT_ATOMS: atom_id res chain seq x y z
N MET A 1 -48.51 12.17 -47.29
CA MET A 1 -48.18 11.06 -46.37
C MET A 1 -48.14 11.60 -44.95
N SER A 2 -48.83 10.92 -44.03
CA SER A 2 -49.29 11.46 -42.74
C SER A 2 -48.15 11.68 -41.73
N SER A 3 -48.04 12.91 -41.20
CA SER A 3 -47.09 13.35 -40.14
C SER A 3 -47.03 12.42 -38.91
N LYS A 4 -48.11 11.68 -38.64
CA LYS A 4 -48.20 10.72 -37.53
C LYS A 4 -47.30 9.49 -37.71
N ALA A 5 -47.09 9.04 -38.96
CA ALA A 5 -46.25 7.88 -39.24
C ALA A 5 -44.75 8.21 -39.05
N GLN A 6 -44.34 9.44 -39.37
CA GLN A 6 -42.99 9.92 -39.07
C GLN A 6 -42.76 10.05 -37.56
N ALA A 7 -43.74 10.55 -36.81
CA ALA A 7 -43.62 10.67 -35.36
C ALA A 7 -43.38 9.31 -34.68
N ILE A 8 -44.12 8.27 -35.10
CA ILE A 8 -43.96 6.91 -34.56
C ILE A 8 -42.56 6.34 -34.84
N LEU A 9 -42.01 6.59 -36.03
CA LEU A 9 -40.65 6.18 -36.37
C LEU A 9 -39.60 6.89 -35.51
N TRP A 10 -39.74 8.20 -35.29
CA TRP A 10 -38.83 8.95 -34.42
C TRP A 10 -38.88 8.51 -32.97
N TYR A 11 -40.06 8.18 -32.44
CA TYR A 11 -40.19 7.60 -31.10
C TYR A 11 -39.51 6.23 -30.99
N GLY A 12 -39.65 5.37 -32.01
CA GLY A 12 -38.95 4.08 -32.06
C GLY A 12 -37.43 4.24 -32.03
N VAL A 13 -36.90 5.17 -32.83
CA VAL A 13 -35.45 5.47 -32.88
C VAL A 13 -34.95 6.01 -31.52
N ALA A 14 -35.72 6.90 -30.88
CA ALA A 14 -35.35 7.45 -29.58
C ALA A 14 -35.29 6.39 -28.47
N ILE A 15 -36.22 5.42 -28.47
CA ILE A 15 -36.24 4.32 -27.50
C ILE A 15 -35.03 3.40 -27.69
N VAL A 16 -34.70 3.05 -28.95
CA VAL A 16 -33.53 2.21 -29.25
C VAL A 16 -32.23 2.89 -28.81
N MET A 17 -32.09 4.19 -29.07
CA MET A 17 -30.94 5.00 -28.60
C MET A 17 -30.84 5.06 -27.08
N ALA A 18 -31.98 5.23 -26.38
CA ALA A 18 -32.02 5.27 -24.92
C ALA A 18 -31.60 3.91 -24.30
N VAL A 19 -32.05 2.79 -24.87
CA VAL A 19 -31.67 1.45 -24.41
C VAL A 19 -30.19 1.17 -24.66
N TRP A 20 -29.66 1.58 -25.81
CA TRP A 20 -28.25 1.40 -26.16
C TRP A 20 -27.34 2.19 -25.22
N THR A 21 -27.63 3.47 -25.02
CA THR A 21 -26.84 4.33 -24.11
C THR A 21 -26.91 3.89 -22.65
N MET A 22 -28.06 3.36 -22.22
CA MET A 22 -28.22 2.76 -20.90
C MET A 22 -27.31 1.51 -20.77
N PHE A 23 -27.28 0.64 -21.77
CA PHE A 23 -26.43 -0.55 -21.78
C PHE A 23 -24.93 -0.20 -21.72
N ASP A 24 -24.47 0.76 -22.52
CA ASP A 24 -23.08 1.26 -22.50
C ASP A 24 -22.71 1.85 -21.14
N PHE A 25 -23.64 2.56 -20.49
CA PHE A 25 -23.41 3.15 -19.17
C PHE A 25 -23.28 2.09 -18.06
N TYR A 26 -24.09 1.02 -18.13
CA TYR A 26 -23.95 -0.12 -17.22
C TYR A 26 -22.67 -0.92 -17.48
N ALA A 27 -22.28 -1.11 -18.74
CA ALA A 27 -21.03 -1.77 -19.11
C ALA A 27 -19.82 -0.98 -18.61
N MET A 28 -19.81 0.35 -18.78
CA MET A 28 -18.73 1.21 -18.28
C MET A 28 -18.64 1.19 -16.75
N ARG A 29 -19.78 1.21 -16.04
CA ARG A 29 -19.81 1.07 -14.57
C ARG A 29 -19.33 -0.30 -14.11
N ALA A 30 -19.66 -1.37 -14.83
CA ALA A 30 -19.19 -2.71 -14.52
C ALA A 30 -17.66 -2.81 -14.69
N VAL A 31 -17.12 -2.25 -15.78
CA VAL A 31 -15.66 -2.18 -16.01
C VAL A 31 -14.97 -1.38 -14.89
N LEU A 32 -15.49 -0.23 -14.51
CA LEU A 32 -14.96 0.57 -13.40
C LEU A 32 -15.05 -0.17 -12.05
N GLY A 33 -16.13 -0.90 -11.81
CA GLY A 33 -16.31 -1.71 -10.60
C GLY A 33 -15.31 -2.87 -10.52
N VAL A 34 -15.07 -3.55 -11.63
CA VAL A 34 -14.03 -4.60 -11.73
C VAL A 34 -12.64 -3.99 -11.51
N LEU A 35 -12.37 -2.81 -12.10
CA LEU A 35 -11.10 -2.11 -11.90
C LEU A 35 -10.89 -1.74 -10.43
N ALA A 36 -11.93 -1.24 -9.75
CA ALA A 36 -11.89 -0.90 -8.33
C ALA A 36 -11.66 -2.14 -7.45
N LEU A 37 -12.25 -3.29 -7.80
CA LEU A 37 -12.02 -4.57 -7.14
C LEU A 37 -10.56 -5.04 -7.27
N ILE A 38 -10.00 -4.93 -8.48
CA ILE A 38 -8.59 -5.26 -8.75
C ILE A 38 -7.66 -4.31 -7.97
N MET A 39 -7.95 -3.01 -7.97
CA MET A 39 -7.15 -2.03 -7.22
C MET A 39 -7.23 -2.27 -5.71
N GLY A 40 -8.42 -2.58 -5.19
CA GLY A 40 -8.64 -2.91 -3.78
C GLY A 40 -7.90 -4.19 -3.36
N THR A 41 -7.93 -5.24 -4.20
CA THR A 41 -7.18 -6.47 -3.93
C THR A 41 -5.67 -6.25 -4.01
N LEU A 42 -5.17 -5.47 -4.98
CA LEU A 42 -3.75 -5.11 -5.05
C LEU A 42 -3.30 -4.28 -3.84
N MET A 43 -4.09 -3.31 -3.40
CA MET A 43 -3.81 -2.54 -2.18
C MET A 43 -3.80 -3.44 -0.93
N TRP A 44 -4.74 -4.37 -0.83
CA TRP A 44 -4.80 -5.30 0.29
C TRP A 44 -3.60 -6.25 0.32
N ILE A 45 -3.19 -6.77 -0.85
CA ILE A 45 -2.00 -7.60 -1.01
C ILE A 45 -0.74 -6.80 -0.67
N LYS A 46 -0.58 -5.58 -1.18
CA LYS A 46 0.53 -4.68 -0.86
C LYS A 46 0.61 -4.42 0.66
N HIS A 47 -0.52 -4.13 1.30
CA HIS A 47 -0.58 -3.93 2.76
C HIS A 47 -0.15 -5.18 3.54
N ARG A 48 -0.51 -6.37 3.05
CA ARG A 48 -0.11 -7.64 3.66
C ARG A 48 1.38 -7.97 3.42
N MET A 49 1.92 -7.63 2.25
CA MET A 49 3.33 -7.82 1.92
C MET A 49 4.24 -6.88 2.71
N ILE A 50 3.88 -5.60 2.84
CA ILE A 50 4.62 -4.64 3.68
C ILE A 50 4.74 -5.16 5.12
N ARG A 51 3.68 -5.78 5.67
CA ARG A 51 3.73 -6.39 7.01
C ARG A 51 4.66 -7.59 7.12
N ARG A 52 4.95 -8.29 6.02
CA ARG A 52 5.86 -9.45 5.98
C ARG A 52 7.32 -9.06 5.70
N GLU A 53 7.55 -8.03 4.88
CA GLU A 53 8.90 -7.51 4.60
C GLU A 53 9.48 -6.65 5.74
N LEU A 54 8.62 -6.21 6.67
CA LEU A 54 9.04 -5.46 7.86
C LEU A 54 9.74 -6.30 8.94
N ASN A 55 9.80 -7.62 8.78
CA ASN A 55 10.58 -8.49 9.67
C ASN A 55 11.96 -8.72 9.05
N LEU A 56 13.02 -8.54 9.84
CA LEU A 56 14.33 -9.04 9.46
C LEU A 56 14.21 -10.54 9.21
N THR A 57 14.66 -10.98 8.03
CA THR A 57 14.84 -12.42 7.80
C THR A 57 15.95 -12.94 8.70
N GLU A 58 15.87 -14.21 9.09
CA GLU A 58 16.84 -14.83 10.00
C GLU A 58 18.27 -14.72 9.44
N ASN A 59 18.42 -14.82 8.12
CA ASN A 59 19.68 -14.60 7.39
C ASN A 59 20.19 -13.15 7.49
N GLU A 60 19.31 -12.15 7.37
CA GLU A 60 19.68 -10.73 7.55
C GLU A 60 20.07 -10.45 9.00
N LEU A 61 19.37 -11.05 9.96
CA LEU A 61 19.66 -10.89 11.39
C LEU A 61 21.03 -11.49 11.74
N GLU A 62 21.37 -12.63 11.14
CA GLU A 62 22.66 -13.29 11.35
C GLU A 62 23.82 -12.53 10.68
N SER A 63 23.62 -12.02 9.46
CA SER A 63 24.64 -11.26 8.74
C SER A 63 24.97 -9.92 9.40
N TRP A 64 23.97 -9.29 10.02
CA TRP A 64 24.10 -7.95 10.62
C TRP A 64 24.12 -7.98 12.15
N ARG A 65 24.19 -9.18 12.77
CA ARG A 65 24.05 -9.38 14.22
C ARG A 65 24.94 -8.46 15.07
N THR A 66 26.23 -8.48 14.79
CA THR A 66 27.23 -7.70 15.55
C THR A 66 26.96 -6.21 15.44
N GLN A 67 26.68 -5.74 14.23
CA GLN A 67 26.43 -4.32 13.96
C GLN A 67 25.10 -3.86 14.57
N LEU A 68 24.08 -4.72 14.60
CA LEU A 68 22.80 -4.43 15.26
C LEU A 68 22.96 -4.35 16.79
N ILE A 69 23.77 -5.22 17.40
CA ILE A 69 24.09 -5.15 18.84
C ILE A 69 24.77 -3.81 19.16
N ASP A 70 25.75 -3.42 18.34
CA ASP A 70 26.47 -2.15 18.52
C ASP A 70 25.58 -0.92 18.21
N ALA A 71 24.62 -1.05 17.29
CA ALA A 71 23.66 0.00 16.96
C ALA A 71 22.56 0.17 18.01
N THR A 72 22.21 -0.89 18.75
CA THR A 72 21.12 -0.90 19.74
C THR A 72 21.22 0.24 20.77
N PRO A 73 22.35 0.49 21.45
CA PRO A 73 22.45 1.59 22.41
C PRO A 73 22.25 2.97 21.75
N VAL A 74 22.78 3.15 20.54
CA VAL A 74 22.65 4.40 19.77
C VAL A 74 21.20 4.65 19.37
N ILE A 75 20.52 3.60 18.90
CA ILE A 75 19.11 3.63 18.52
C ILE A 75 18.24 3.97 19.74
N LEU A 76 18.48 3.32 20.89
CA LEU A 76 17.72 3.56 22.12
C LEU A 76 17.90 4.98 22.64
N GLU A 77 19.13 5.50 22.64
CA GLU A 77 19.43 6.88 23.04
C GLU A 77 18.70 7.89 22.15
N MET A 78 18.78 7.73 20.83
CA MET A 78 18.11 8.64 19.89
C MET A 78 16.58 8.50 19.92
N SER A 79 16.07 7.29 20.17
CA SER A 79 14.63 7.04 20.33
C SER A 79 14.09 7.68 21.61
N GLN A 80 14.84 7.63 22.72
CA GLN A 80 14.48 8.34 23.96
C GLN A 80 14.48 9.86 23.76
N ALA A 81 15.39 10.37 22.93
CA ALA A 81 15.42 11.77 22.52
C ALA A 81 14.29 12.16 21.53
N LYS A 82 13.35 11.25 21.22
CA LYS A 82 12.22 11.44 20.30
C LYS A 82 12.63 11.90 18.89
N ARG A 83 13.83 11.52 18.43
CA ARG A 83 14.25 11.82 17.06
C ARG A 83 13.45 10.98 16.05
N PRO A 84 13.19 11.50 14.85
CA PRO A 84 12.47 10.75 13.83
C PRO A 84 13.30 9.53 13.38
N VAL A 85 12.61 8.39 13.23
CA VAL A 85 13.19 7.07 12.89
C VAL A 85 14.05 7.10 11.63
N THR A 86 13.71 7.97 10.68
CA THR A 86 14.45 8.20 9.44
C THR A 86 15.83 8.79 9.66
N GLU A 87 16.00 9.69 10.64
CA GLU A 87 17.29 10.27 11.02
C GLU A 87 18.16 9.27 11.80
N ILE A 88 17.53 8.49 12.69
CA ILE A 88 18.21 7.42 13.43
C ILE A 88 18.82 6.42 12.44
N ALA A 89 18.05 6.00 11.43
CA ALA A 89 18.52 5.06 10.42
C ALA A 89 19.67 5.62 9.58
N GLU A 90 19.62 6.90 9.20
CA GLU A 90 20.72 7.56 8.46
C GLU A 90 21.99 7.67 9.32
N GLU A 91 21.86 7.95 10.62
CA GLU A 91 23.02 8.09 11.49
C GLU A 91 23.66 6.74 11.83
N VAL A 92 22.85 5.69 11.99
CA VAL A 92 23.32 4.30 12.14
C VAL A 92 23.99 3.80 10.86
N GLU A 93 23.45 4.10 9.68
CA GLU A 93 24.06 3.78 8.39
C GLU A 93 25.44 4.46 8.25
N LYS A 94 25.54 5.75 8.61
CA LYS A 94 26.79 6.50 8.53
C LYS A 94 27.86 6.04 9.52
N LYS A 95 27.46 5.63 10.72
CA LYS A 95 28.40 5.23 11.80
C LYS A 95 28.81 3.75 11.72
N LEU A 96 27.88 2.88 11.35
CA LEU A 96 28.04 1.43 11.48
C LEU A 96 27.93 0.68 10.14
N GLY A 97 27.61 1.37 9.03
CA GLY A 97 27.50 0.75 7.70
C GLY A 97 26.27 -0.13 7.51
N LEU A 98 25.32 -0.06 8.45
CA LEU A 98 24.07 -0.81 8.42
C LEU A 98 23.11 -0.21 7.38
N PRO A 99 22.58 -1.02 6.44
CA PRO A 99 21.63 -0.51 5.47
C PRO A 99 20.41 0.10 6.15
N ARG A 100 19.98 1.28 5.69
CA ARG A 100 18.83 2.02 6.26
C ARG A 100 17.59 1.15 6.45
N GLU A 101 17.29 0.30 5.48
CA GLU A 101 16.14 -0.61 5.50
C GLU A 101 16.23 -1.62 6.65
N VAL A 102 17.42 -2.18 6.91
CA VAL A 102 17.68 -3.13 8.00
C VAL A 102 17.50 -2.43 9.35
N THR A 103 18.04 -1.23 9.51
CA THR A 103 17.88 -0.44 10.74
C THR A 103 16.42 -0.10 11.01
N LEU A 104 15.65 0.29 10.00
CA LEU A 104 14.22 0.58 10.15
C LEU A 104 13.42 -0.67 10.56
N LYS A 105 13.66 -1.81 9.92
CA LYS A 105 13.06 -3.10 10.32
C LYS A 105 13.40 -3.43 11.78
N TYR A 106 14.65 -3.19 12.20
CA TYR A 106 15.11 -3.49 13.55
C TYR A 106 14.44 -2.60 14.60
N ILE A 107 14.32 -1.29 14.34
CA ILE A 107 13.63 -0.36 15.25
C ILE A 107 12.15 -0.75 15.41
N ILE A 108 11.50 -1.15 14.32
CA ILE A 108 10.09 -1.60 14.35
C ILE A 108 9.96 -2.92 15.14
N ALA A 109 10.92 -3.84 15.00
CA ALA A 109 10.96 -5.07 15.79
C ALA A 109 11.17 -4.80 17.28
N LEU A 110 12.07 -3.89 17.64
CA LEU A 110 12.29 -3.45 19.03
C LEU A 110 11.04 -2.82 19.64
N GLY A 111 10.35 -1.94 18.91
CA GLY A 111 9.11 -1.31 19.37
C GLY A 111 8.01 -2.34 19.64
N ARG A 112 7.82 -3.32 18.74
CA ARG A 112 6.86 -4.42 18.94
C ARG A 112 7.19 -5.29 20.15
N TYR A 113 8.48 -5.55 20.39
CA TYR A 113 8.91 -6.33 21.54
C TYR A 113 8.62 -5.61 22.87
N GLN A 114 8.79 -4.28 22.91
CA GLN A 114 8.41 -3.46 24.06
C GLN A 114 6.90 -3.48 24.33
N GLU A 115 6.06 -3.35 23.30
CA GLU A 115 4.59 -3.42 23.45
C GLU A 115 4.08 -4.80 23.90
N GLN A 116 4.82 -5.88 23.63
CA GLN A 116 4.47 -7.24 24.06
C GLN A 116 5.02 -7.62 25.45
N SER A 117 6.02 -6.89 25.94
CA SER A 117 6.72 -7.20 27.20
C SER A 117 6.33 -6.27 28.37
N GLY A 118 5.47 -5.28 28.13
CA GLY A 118 4.92 -4.37 29.14
C GLY A 118 3.43 -4.60 29.33
#